data_AF-A0A091QXH2-F1
#
_entry.id   AF-A0A091QXH2-F1
#
_cell.length_a   1.000
_cell.length_b   1.000
_cell.length_c   1.000
_cell.angle_alpha   90.00
_cell.angle_beta   90.00
_cell.angle_gamma   90.00
#
_symmetry.space_group_name_H-M   'P 1'
#
loop_
_entity.id
_entity.type
_entity.pdbx_description
1 polymer ?
#
loop_
_entity_poly.entity_id
_entity_poly.type
_entity_poly.pdbx_seq_one_letter_code
_entity_poly.pdbx_strand_id
1 'polypeptide(L)'
;PVFPWFGLDIGGTLVKLVYFEPKDITAEEEEEEVENLKSIRKYLTSNVAYGSTGIRDVHLELKDLTLCGRKGNLHFIRFPTHDMPAFIQMGSEKHFSSLHTTLCATGGGAYKFEQDFRTMGDLQLCKLDELDCLIKGVLYIDSVGFNGHSECYYFENPTDAERCQKLPFNLENPYPLLLVNIGSGVSILAVYSKENYKRVTGTSLGGGTFFGLCCLLTGCSTFEEALEMASHGDSTKVDKLVRDIYGGDYERFGLPGWAVASSFGNMMSKEKRESVSKEDLAKATLITITNNIGSIARMCALNE
;
A
#
# COMPACT_ATOMS: atom_id res chain seq x y z
N PRO A 1 24.53 -10.55 10.36
CA PRO A 1 24.62 -9.21 9.73
C PRO A 1 24.67 -8.12 10.80
N VAL A 2 25.49 -7.09 10.63
CA VAL A 2 25.62 -5.99 11.61
C VAL A 2 24.41 -5.05 11.48
N PHE A 3 23.97 -4.45 12.58
CA PHE A 3 22.90 -3.45 12.60
C PHE A 3 23.35 -2.12 11.96
N PRO A 4 22.42 -1.30 11.44
CA PRO A 4 20.95 -1.44 11.45
C PRO A 4 20.43 -2.31 10.32
N TRP A 5 19.25 -2.94 10.48
CA TRP A 5 18.60 -3.72 9.43
C TRP A 5 17.38 -2.99 8.89
N PHE A 6 17.45 -2.65 7.60
CA PHE A 6 16.41 -1.95 6.87
C PHE A 6 16.02 -2.71 5.61
N GLY A 7 14.74 -2.61 5.24
CA GLY A 7 14.24 -2.90 3.91
C GLY A 7 13.50 -1.68 3.38
N LEU A 8 13.81 -1.25 2.15
CA LEU A 8 13.21 -0.07 1.55
C LEU A 8 12.43 -0.46 0.29
N ASP A 9 11.20 0.02 0.15
CA ASP A 9 10.42 -0.04 -1.08
C ASP A 9 10.06 1.39 -1.51
N ILE A 10 10.67 1.83 -2.61
CA ILE A 10 10.50 3.17 -3.16
C ILE A 10 9.47 3.12 -4.29
N GLY A 11 8.20 3.23 -3.93
CA GLY A 11 7.08 3.22 -4.86
C GLY A 11 6.87 4.55 -5.59
N GLY A 12 5.89 4.59 -6.50
CA GLY A 12 5.56 5.80 -7.25
C GLY A 12 4.99 6.94 -6.40
N THR A 13 4.21 6.61 -5.36
CA THR A 13 3.54 7.59 -4.48
C THR A 13 4.10 7.58 -3.06
N LEU A 14 4.37 6.40 -2.50
CA LEU A 14 4.87 6.22 -1.15
C LEU A 14 6.18 5.43 -1.14
N VAL A 15 7.01 5.79 -0.19
CA VAL A 15 8.17 5.04 0.26
C VAL A 15 7.78 4.29 1.51
N LYS A 16 8.16 3.02 1.59
CA LYS A 16 7.93 2.17 2.75
C LYS A 16 9.28 1.70 3.26
N LEU A 17 9.55 1.95 4.53
CA LEU A 17 10.74 1.55 5.25
C LEU A 17 10.34 0.58 6.34
N VAL A 18 10.91 -0.61 6.31
CA VAL A 18 10.83 -1.59 7.40
C VAL A 18 12.13 -1.53 8.19
N TYR A 19 12.03 -1.43 9.51
CA TYR A 19 13.17 -1.36 10.43
C TYR A 19 13.06 -2.44 11.51
N PHE A 20 14.08 -3.29 11.62
CA PHE A 20 14.18 -4.23 12.73
C PHE A 20 14.96 -3.58 13.89
N GLU A 21 14.28 -3.37 15.01
CA GLU A 21 14.86 -2.87 16.25
C GLU A 21 15.24 -4.05 17.16
N PRO A 22 16.55 -4.33 17.36
CA PRO A 22 16.97 -5.37 18.29
C PRO A 22 16.59 -5.02 19.74
N LYS A 23 16.06 -6.00 20.47
CA LYS A 23 15.70 -5.91 21.89
C LYS A 23 16.60 -6.79 22.78
N ASP A 24 17.55 -7.48 22.16
CA ASP A 24 18.48 -8.43 22.78
C ASP A 24 19.94 -7.96 22.72
N ILE A 25 20.16 -6.64 22.62
CA ILE A 25 21.51 -6.07 22.59
C ILE A 25 22.19 -6.30 23.94
N THR A 26 23.38 -6.89 23.91
CA THR A 26 24.20 -7.09 25.11
C THR A 26 24.96 -5.81 25.50
N ALA A 27 25.44 -5.72 26.74
CA ALA A 27 26.24 -4.58 27.17
C ALA A 27 27.54 -4.44 26.36
N GLU A 28 28.16 -5.57 25.98
CA GLU A 28 29.36 -5.59 25.14
C GLU A 28 29.07 -5.06 23.73
N GLU A 29 27.96 -5.50 23.12
CA GLU A 29 27.51 -4.97 21.82
C GLU A 29 27.20 -3.47 21.89
N GLU A 30 26.62 -3.00 22.99
CA GLU A 30 26.31 -1.58 23.18
C GLU A 30 27.57 -0.73 23.35
N GLU A 31 28.64 -1.25 23.96
CA GLU A 31 29.94 -0.56 24.03
C GLU A 31 30.65 -0.48 22.68
N GLU A 32 30.54 -1.53 21.85
CA GLU A 32 31.10 -1.56 20.49
C GLU A 32 30.26 -0.76 19.48
N GLU A 33 29.01 -0.45 19.81
CA GLU A 33 28.08 0.24 18.95
C GLU A 33 28.47 1.71 18.74
N VAL A 34 28.70 2.09 17.48
CA VAL A 34 29.02 3.47 17.10
C VAL A 34 27.89 4.42 17.51
N GLU A 35 28.22 5.59 18.07
CA GLU A 35 27.26 6.57 18.60
C GLU A 35 26.17 6.97 17.57
N ASN A 36 26.52 7.03 16.28
CA ASN A 36 25.57 7.29 15.20
C ASN A 36 24.45 6.24 15.14
N LEU A 37 24.77 4.96 15.38
CA LEU A 37 23.80 3.87 15.37
C LEU A 37 22.82 3.98 16.54
N LYS A 38 23.33 4.29 17.73
CA LYS A 38 22.51 4.57 18.93
C LYS A 38 21.56 5.73 18.68
N SER A 39 22.08 6.81 18.08
CA SER A 39 21.29 8.00 17.73
C SER A 39 20.18 7.68 16.73
N ILE A 40 20.45 6.87 15.70
CA ILE A 40 19.46 6.48 14.70
C ILE A 40 18.40 5.54 15.28
N ARG A 41 18.82 4.52 16.06
CA ARG A 41 17.88 3.66 16.79
C ARG A 41 16.95 4.51 17.66
N LYS A 42 17.52 5.38 18.49
CA LYS A 42 16.74 6.28 19.37
C LYS A 42 15.81 7.18 18.57
N TYR A 43 16.27 7.79 17.48
CA TYR A 43 15.46 8.65 16.62
C TYR A 43 14.25 7.90 16.05
N LEU A 44 14.43 6.66 15.57
CA LEU A 44 13.36 5.85 15.02
C LEU A 44 12.37 5.38 16.09
N THR A 45 12.84 5.02 17.28
CA THR A 45 11.99 4.40 18.32
C THR A 45 11.30 5.42 19.22
N SER A 46 11.90 6.59 19.44
CA SER A 46 11.32 7.65 20.29
C SER A 46 10.32 8.55 19.57
N ASN A 47 10.24 8.49 18.24
CA ASN A 47 9.36 9.33 17.44
C ASN A 47 8.38 8.48 16.62
N VAL A 48 7.18 8.99 16.42
CA VAL A 48 6.16 8.38 15.53
C VAL A 48 5.94 9.19 14.25
N ALA A 49 6.47 10.41 14.22
CA ALA A 49 6.50 11.30 13.06
C ALA A 49 7.94 11.73 12.79
N TYR A 50 8.33 11.77 11.52
CA TYR A 50 9.69 12.11 11.07
C TYR A 50 9.63 13.25 10.05
N GLY A 51 10.23 14.39 10.39
CA GLY A 51 10.08 15.59 9.58
C GLY A 51 8.62 16.04 9.54
N SER A 52 8.16 16.49 8.38
CA SER A 52 6.78 16.96 8.15
C SER A 52 5.82 15.85 7.68
N THR A 53 6.32 14.77 7.09
CA THR A 53 5.49 13.81 6.34
C THR A 53 5.77 12.34 6.64
N GLY A 54 6.88 12.03 7.32
CA GLY A 54 7.20 10.65 7.71
C GLY A 54 6.35 10.20 8.89
N ILE A 55 5.81 8.98 8.79
CA ILE A 55 4.91 8.40 9.78
C ILE A 55 5.37 6.97 10.10
N ARG A 56 5.45 6.63 11.37
CA ARG A 56 5.56 5.25 11.85
C ARG A 56 4.18 4.73 12.20
N ASP A 57 3.73 3.70 11.50
CA ASP A 57 2.45 3.05 11.77
C ASP A 57 2.59 2.10 12.97
N VAL A 58 2.63 2.68 14.18
CA VAL A 58 2.88 1.96 15.45
C VAL A 58 1.92 0.79 15.67
N HIS A 59 0.69 0.91 15.18
CA HIS A 59 -0.32 -0.13 15.27
C HIS A 59 0.02 -1.39 14.46
N LEU A 60 1.01 -1.35 13.56
CA LEU A 60 1.48 -2.50 12.76
C LEU A 60 2.75 -3.14 13.33
N GLU A 61 3.32 -2.62 14.42
CA GLU A 61 4.57 -3.13 15.00
C GLU A 61 4.47 -4.64 15.35
N LEU A 62 5.37 -5.46 14.79
CA LEU A 62 5.54 -6.85 15.22
C LEU A 62 6.48 -6.90 16.41
N LYS A 63 6.01 -7.43 17.54
CA LYS A 63 6.75 -7.45 18.81
C LYS A 63 7.36 -8.81 19.08
N ASP A 64 8.53 -8.83 19.72
CA ASP A 64 9.27 -10.05 20.07
C ASP A 64 9.46 -11.03 18.88
N LEU A 65 9.69 -10.46 17.69
CA LEU A 65 9.99 -11.19 16.48
C LEU A 65 11.41 -11.76 16.56
N THR A 66 11.57 -13.04 16.26
CA THR A 66 12.89 -13.65 16.04
C THR A 66 13.22 -13.61 14.56
N LEU A 67 14.23 -12.82 14.18
CA LEU A 67 14.69 -12.67 12.80
C LEU A 67 16.21 -12.86 12.73
N CYS A 68 16.66 -13.78 11.88
CA CYS A 68 18.09 -14.08 11.69
C CYS A 68 18.85 -14.36 12.99
N GLY A 69 18.19 -15.05 13.94
CA GLY A 69 18.76 -15.41 15.25
C GLY A 69 18.76 -14.28 16.29
N ARG A 70 18.19 -13.12 15.98
CA ARG A 70 18.04 -11.97 16.90
C ARG A 70 16.59 -11.77 17.29
N LYS A 71 16.35 -11.36 18.53
CA LYS A 71 15.02 -10.95 19.03
C LYS A 71 14.86 -9.44 18.99
N GLY A 72 13.74 -8.99 18.45
CA GLY A 72 13.48 -7.57 18.30
C GLY A 72 12.06 -7.25 17.89
N ASN A 73 11.84 -5.98 17.55
CA ASN A 73 10.56 -5.50 17.03
C ASN A 73 10.73 -5.08 15.57
N LEU A 74 9.72 -5.36 14.74
CA LEU A 74 9.69 -4.91 13.35
C LEU A 74 8.77 -3.68 13.22
N HIS A 75 9.34 -2.56 12.79
CA HIS A 75 8.66 -1.27 12.64
C HIS A 75 8.35 -0.99 11.17
N PHE A 76 7.19 -0.38 10.93
CA PHE A 76 6.71 0.01 9.61
C PHE A 76 6.61 1.53 9.51
N ILE A 77 7.35 2.11 8.58
CA ILE A 77 7.48 3.56 8.41
C ILE A 77 7.17 3.88 6.95
N ARG A 78 6.47 4.99 6.72
CA ARG A 78 6.16 5.47 5.37
C ARG A 78 6.31 6.98 5.26
N PHE A 79 6.58 7.43 4.05
CA PHE A 79 6.54 8.84 3.69
C PHE A 79 6.28 9.00 2.18
N PRO A 80 5.81 10.17 1.72
CA PRO A 80 5.60 10.39 0.30
C PRO A 80 6.90 10.32 -0.51
N THR A 81 6.87 9.68 -1.69
CA THR A 81 8.04 9.62 -2.58
C THR A 81 8.53 11.00 -3.03
N HIS A 82 7.65 12.02 -3.03
CA HIS A 82 8.04 13.38 -3.35
C HIS A 82 9.04 13.98 -2.34
N ASP A 83 9.07 13.47 -1.10
CA ASP A 83 9.99 13.90 -0.04
C ASP A 83 11.30 13.08 -0.02
N MET A 84 11.54 12.23 -1.03
CA MET A 84 12.78 11.47 -1.15
C MET A 84 14.06 12.34 -1.06
N PRO A 85 14.13 13.55 -1.66
CA PRO A 85 15.32 14.40 -1.49
C PRO A 85 15.60 14.76 -0.03
N ALA A 86 14.57 15.07 0.76
CA ALA A 86 14.70 15.39 2.18
C ALA A 86 15.15 14.16 2.99
N PHE A 87 14.65 12.97 2.65
CA PHE A 87 15.09 11.72 3.27
C PHE A 87 16.58 11.45 2.99
N ILE A 88 17.04 11.59 1.74
CA ILE A 88 18.45 11.38 1.38
C ILE A 88 19.36 12.39 2.09
N GLN A 89 18.95 13.66 2.13
CA GLN A 89 19.68 14.69 2.86
C GLN A 89 19.78 14.35 4.36
N MET A 90 18.68 13.93 4.98
CA MET A 90 18.67 13.51 6.38
C MET A 90 19.59 12.30 6.64
N GLY A 91 19.64 11.34 5.71
CA GLY A 91 20.57 10.21 5.77
C GLY A 91 22.03 10.66 5.74
N SER A 92 22.34 11.67 4.92
CA SER A 92 23.67 12.29 4.84
C SER A 92 24.05 13.00 6.14
N GLU A 93 23.17 13.86 6.68
CA GLU A 93 23.37 14.61 7.92
C GLU A 93 23.51 13.71 9.15
N LYS A 94 22.83 12.55 9.14
CA LYS A 94 22.92 11.53 10.20
C LYS A 94 24.02 10.49 9.93
N HIS A 95 24.85 10.69 8.90
CA HIS A 95 25.97 9.83 8.54
C HIS A 95 25.59 8.35 8.35
N PHE A 96 24.49 8.06 7.65
CA PHE A 96 24.03 6.69 7.42
C PHE A 96 25.08 5.81 6.73
N SER A 97 25.93 6.38 5.87
CA SER A 97 27.01 5.66 5.20
C SER A 97 28.05 5.07 6.16
N SER A 98 28.17 5.63 7.38
CA SER A 98 29.05 5.09 8.42
C SER A 98 28.53 3.79 9.05
N LEU A 99 27.26 3.46 8.85
CA LEU A 99 26.59 2.30 9.44
C LEU A 99 26.46 1.13 8.47
N HIS A 100 26.10 1.43 7.22
CA HIS A 100 26.02 0.47 6.14
C HIS A 100 26.33 1.19 4.83
N THR A 101 27.19 0.61 4.01
CA THR A 101 27.47 1.13 2.67
C THR A 101 26.39 0.74 1.67
N THR A 102 25.57 -0.28 1.98
CA THR A 102 24.57 -0.83 1.06
C THR A 102 23.21 -0.98 1.73
N LEU A 103 22.17 -0.44 1.09
CA LEU A 103 20.77 -0.57 1.51
C LEU A 103 20.00 -1.46 0.53
N CYS A 104 19.31 -2.49 1.01
CA CYS A 104 18.39 -3.28 0.19
C CYS A 104 17.16 -2.43 -0.16
N ALA A 105 16.96 -2.18 -1.45
CA ALA A 105 15.88 -1.35 -1.95
C ALA A 105 15.14 -2.02 -3.12
N THR A 106 13.83 -1.91 -3.12
CA THR A 106 12.96 -2.39 -4.20
C THR A 106 12.02 -1.28 -4.68
N GLY A 107 11.14 -1.60 -5.63
CA GLY A 107 10.26 -0.65 -6.30
C GLY A 107 10.99 0.17 -7.37
N GLY A 108 10.22 0.77 -8.29
CA GLY A 108 10.80 1.55 -9.40
C GLY A 108 11.71 2.70 -8.95
N GLY A 109 11.51 3.24 -7.74
CA GLY A 109 12.34 4.29 -7.19
C GLY A 109 13.75 3.84 -6.79
N ALA A 110 13.98 2.55 -6.53
CA ALA A 110 15.32 2.02 -6.30
C ALA A 110 16.23 2.20 -7.52
N TYR A 111 15.66 2.21 -8.72
CA TYR A 111 16.36 2.54 -9.97
C TYR A 111 16.42 4.05 -10.19
N LYS A 112 15.29 4.75 -10.01
CA LYS A 112 15.18 6.20 -10.26
C LYS A 112 16.15 7.04 -9.42
N PHE A 113 16.27 6.72 -8.12
CA PHE A 113 17.04 7.50 -7.16
C PHE A 113 18.42 6.92 -6.86
N GLU A 114 18.87 5.87 -7.57
CA GLU A 114 20.17 5.23 -7.32
C GLU A 114 21.32 6.24 -7.31
N GLN A 115 21.34 7.16 -8.27
CA GLN A 115 22.40 8.15 -8.36
C GLN A 115 22.34 9.14 -7.21
N ASP A 116 21.15 9.56 -6.78
CA ASP A 116 20.96 10.52 -5.68
C ASP A 116 21.41 9.92 -4.34
N PHE A 117 21.07 8.64 -4.08
CA PHE A 117 21.58 7.93 -2.92
C PHE A 117 23.11 7.83 -2.93
N ARG A 118 23.71 7.60 -4.10
CA ARG A 118 25.16 7.49 -4.26
C ARG A 118 25.87 8.84 -4.07
N THR A 119 25.35 9.93 -4.64
CA THR A 119 26.04 11.22 -4.65
C THR A 119 25.76 12.07 -3.42
N MET A 120 24.52 12.07 -2.92
CA MET A 120 24.10 12.91 -1.80
C MET A 120 24.13 12.16 -0.47
N GLY A 121 23.81 10.86 -0.50
CA GLY A 121 23.74 10.02 0.69
C GLY A 121 25.00 9.20 0.98
N ASP A 122 25.94 9.11 0.02
CA ASP A 122 27.10 8.21 0.09
C ASP A 122 26.69 6.73 0.36
N LEU A 123 25.55 6.32 -0.22
CA LEU A 123 24.95 4.99 -0.04
C LEU A 123 24.79 4.28 -1.38
N GLN A 124 25.04 2.96 -1.38
CA GLN A 124 24.74 2.09 -2.51
C GLN A 124 23.39 1.41 -2.31
N LEU A 125 22.61 1.30 -3.37
CA LEU A 125 21.36 0.52 -3.34
C LEU A 125 21.61 -0.89 -3.90
N CYS A 126 21.36 -1.91 -3.06
CA CYS A 126 21.16 -3.27 -3.52
C CYS A 126 19.73 -3.36 -4.05
N LYS A 127 19.58 -3.19 -5.37
CA LYS A 127 18.29 -3.16 -6.06
C LYS A 127 17.71 -4.58 -6.17
N LEU A 128 16.48 -4.74 -5.73
CA LEU A 128 15.70 -5.99 -5.76
C LEU A 128 14.41 -5.78 -6.55
N ASP A 129 13.90 -6.83 -7.20
CA ASP A 129 12.63 -6.74 -7.95
C ASP A 129 11.43 -6.53 -7.02
N GLU A 130 10.51 -5.65 -7.43
CA GLU A 130 9.33 -5.24 -6.64
C GLU A 130 8.39 -6.40 -6.35
N LEU A 131 8.14 -7.24 -7.34
CA LEU A 131 7.17 -8.33 -7.24
C LEU A 131 7.77 -9.51 -6.49
N ASP A 132 9.05 -9.79 -6.68
CA ASP A 132 9.77 -10.80 -5.88
C ASP A 132 9.78 -10.44 -4.39
N CYS A 133 10.08 -9.18 -4.07
CA CYS A 133 10.04 -8.68 -2.70
C CYS A 133 8.63 -8.72 -2.11
N LEU A 134 7.61 -8.37 -2.89
CA LEU A 134 6.22 -8.45 -2.46
C LEU A 134 5.82 -9.89 -2.07
N ILE A 135 6.09 -10.88 -2.93
CA ILE A 135 5.75 -12.28 -2.67
C ILE A 135 6.47 -12.79 -1.42
N LYS A 136 7.78 -12.55 -1.32
CA LYS A 136 8.57 -12.95 -0.14
C LYS A 136 8.07 -12.27 1.14
N GLY A 137 7.73 -10.99 1.07
CA GLY A 137 7.22 -10.20 2.18
C GLY A 137 5.88 -10.72 2.70
N VAL A 138 4.89 -10.87 1.83
CA VAL A 138 3.54 -11.37 2.20
C VAL A 138 3.62 -12.75 2.84
N LEU A 139 4.34 -13.69 2.21
CA LEU A 139 4.48 -15.05 2.74
C LEU A 139 5.22 -15.07 4.07
N TYR A 140 6.24 -14.21 4.24
CA TYR A 140 6.96 -14.10 5.50
C TYR A 140 6.08 -13.54 6.62
N ILE A 141 5.38 -12.42 6.38
CA ILE A 141 4.54 -11.78 7.40
C ILE A 141 3.40 -12.70 7.83
N ASP A 142 2.75 -13.37 6.88
CA ASP A 142 1.72 -14.35 7.20
C ASP A 142 2.27 -15.51 8.06
N SER A 143 3.46 -16.03 7.74
CA SER A 143 4.08 -17.14 8.48
C SER A 143 4.44 -16.80 9.94
N VAL A 144 4.71 -15.53 10.24
CA VAL A 144 4.98 -15.07 11.61
C VAL A 144 3.72 -14.55 12.32
N GLY A 145 2.65 -14.31 11.55
CA GLY A 145 1.40 -13.72 12.00
C GLY A 145 1.56 -12.29 12.53
N PHE A 146 0.47 -11.78 13.09
CA PHE A 146 0.40 -10.42 13.63
C PHE A 146 0.19 -10.45 15.14
N ASN A 147 1.28 -10.55 15.91
CA ASN A 147 1.27 -10.57 17.39
C ASN A 147 0.30 -11.61 17.99
N GLY A 148 0.23 -12.81 17.39
CA GLY A 148 -0.69 -13.88 17.78
C GLY A 148 -2.05 -13.86 17.07
N HIS A 149 -2.28 -12.89 16.19
CA HIS A 149 -3.45 -12.84 15.30
C HIS A 149 -3.08 -13.28 13.88
N SER A 150 -4.09 -13.68 13.11
CA SER A 150 -3.95 -13.92 11.66
C SER A 150 -3.63 -12.60 10.95
N GLU A 151 -2.65 -12.63 10.04
CA GLU A 151 -2.37 -11.50 9.15
C GLU A 151 -3.53 -11.31 8.16
N CYS A 152 -3.93 -12.40 7.52
CA CYS A 152 -4.98 -12.38 6.51
C CYS A 152 -6.39 -12.44 7.12
N TYR A 153 -7.35 -11.84 6.42
CA TYR A 153 -8.75 -11.76 6.81
C TYR A 153 -9.67 -11.65 5.59
N TYR A 154 -10.96 -11.89 5.81
CA TYR A 154 -12.03 -11.64 4.84
C TYR A 154 -13.22 -10.98 5.52
N PHE A 155 -14.13 -10.43 4.72
CA PHE A 155 -15.43 -9.94 5.19
C PHE A 155 -16.51 -10.96 4.87
N GLU A 156 -17.13 -11.52 5.90
CA GLU A 156 -18.31 -12.36 5.75
C GLU A 156 -19.56 -11.46 5.63
N ASN A 157 -20.47 -11.79 4.72
CA ASN A 157 -21.67 -10.99 4.40
C ASN A 157 -21.36 -9.51 4.03
N PRO A 158 -20.43 -9.23 3.08
CA PRO A 158 -19.93 -7.87 2.84
C PRO A 158 -20.96 -6.88 2.28
N THR A 159 -22.11 -7.37 1.80
CA THR A 159 -23.21 -6.54 1.26
C THR A 159 -24.31 -6.25 2.28
N ASP A 160 -24.25 -6.84 3.47
CA ASP A 160 -25.23 -6.66 4.55
C ASP A 160 -24.57 -5.87 5.68
N ALA A 161 -24.95 -4.61 5.86
CA ALA A 161 -24.31 -3.73 6.83
C ALA A 161 -24.46 -4.20 8.30
N GLU A 162 -25.52 -4.95 8.63
CA GLU A 162 -25.75 -5.45 9.99
C GLU A 162 -24.97 -6.74 10.28
N ARG A 163 -24.72 -7.55 9.24
CA ARG A 163 -24.06 -8.86 9.34
C ARG A 163 -22.62 -8.88 8.84
N CYS A 164 -22.15 -7.78 8.26
CA CYS A 164 -20.79 -7.67 7.73
C CYS A 164 -19.78 -7.74 8.88
N GLN A 165 -18.93 -8.77 8.85
CA GLN A 165 -17.93 -8.99 9.89
C GLN A 165 -16.57 -9.35 9.31
N LYS A 166 -15.51 -8.77 9.91
CA LYS A 166 -14.12 -9.12 9.61
C LYS A 166 -13.76 -10.41 10.35
N LEU A 167 -13.38 -11.45 9.61
CA LEU A 167 -12.97 -12.75 10.16
C LEU A 167 -11.54 -13.09 9.72
N PRO A 168 -10.74 -13.76 10.57
CA PRO A 168 -9.41 -14.21 10.21
C PRO A 168 -9.46 -15.24 9.06
N PHE A 169 -8.45 -15.22 8.20
CA PHE A 169 -8.24 -16.21 7.15
C PHE A 169 -6.83 -16.77 7.26
N ASN A 170 -6.70 -18.07 7.52
CA ASN A 170 -5.41 -18.74 7.59
C ASN A 170 -4.94 -19.11 6.18
N LEU A 171 -3.77 -18.62 5.77
CA LEU A 171 -3.13 -18.91 4.50
C LEU A 171 -2.28 -20.21 4.53
N GLU A 172 -2.68 -21.20 5.32
CA GLU A 172 -2.07 -22.53 5.31
C GLU A 172 -2.15 -23.16 3.91
N ASN A 173 -0.98 -23.39 3.29
CA ASN A 173 -0.83 -23.81 1.89
C ASN A 173 -1.52 -22.82 0.92
N PRO A 174 -0.99 -21.61 0.77
CA PRO A 174 -1.70 -20.51 0.12
C PRO A 174 -1.81 -20.66 -1.41
N TYR A 175 -1.34 -21.77 -1.99
CA TYR A 175 -1.22 -21.92 -3.44
C TYR A 175 -2.32 -22.83 -4.04
N PRO A 176 -2.83 -22.50 -5.24
CA PRO A 176 -2.61 -21.25 -5.96
C PRO A 176 -3.36 -20.07 -5.33
N LEU A 177 -2.80 -18.86 -5.43
CA LEU A 177 -3.52 -17.62 -5.12
C LEU A 177 -3.35 -16.58 -6.22
N LEU A 178 -4.34 -15.69 -6.34
CA LEU A 178 -4.24 -14.48 -7.13
C LEU A 178 -3.94 -13.29 -6.21
N LEU A 179 -2.77 -12.66 -6.39
CA LEU A 179 -2.38 -11.48 -5.63
C LEU A 179 -2.63 -10.22 -6.45
N VAL A 180 -3.45 -9.31 -5.92
CA VAL A 180 -3.79 -8.04 -6.57
C VAL A 180 -3.16 -6.90 -5.79
N ASN A 181 -1.99 -6.42 -6.24
CA ASN A 181 -1.26 -5.33 -5.59
C ASN A 181 -1.78 -3.97 -6.08
N ILE A 182 -2.52 -3.25 -5.23
CA ILE A 182 -3.13 -1.95 -5.54
C ILE A 182 -2.25 -0.83 -4.97
N GLY A 183 -1.36 -0.28 -5.80
CA GLY A 183 -0.53 0.89 -5.49
C GLY A 183 -0.97 2.12 -6.30
N SER A 184 0.01 2.88 -6.83
CA SER A 184 -0.28 3.97 -7.78
C SER A 184 -1.02 3.45 -9.01
N GLY A 185 -0.54 2.34 -9.58
CA GLY A 185 -1.28 1.47 -10.51
C GLY A 185 -1.60 0.12 -9.85
N VAL A 186 -1.93 -0.90 -10.65
CA VAL A 186 -2.25 -2.24 -10.15
C VAL A 186 -1.45 -3.31 -10.90
N SER A 187 -0.84 -4.24 -10.16
CA SER A 187 -0.24 -5.46 -10.71
C SER A 187 -1.00 -6.68 -10.17
N ILE A 188 -1.34 -7.62 -11.06
CA ILE A 188 -2.06 -8.84 -10.74
C ILE A 188 -1.16 -10.03 -11.02
N LEU A 189 -0.93 -10.87 -10.01
CA LEU A 189 -0.05 -12.03 -10.07
C LEU A 189 -0.83 -13.31 -9.82
N ALA A 190 -0.55 -14.36 -10.61
CA ALA A 190 -0.90 -15.72 -10.28
C ALA A 190 0.32 -16.37 -9.61
N VAL A 191 0.12 -16.88 -8.41
CA VAL A 191 1.19 -17.43 -7.56
C VAL A 191 0.91 -18.90 -7.32
N TYR A 192 1.72 -19.75 -7.93
CA TYR A 192 1.57 -21.21 -7.89
C TYR A 192 2.48 -21.88 -6.86
N SER A 193 3.58 -21.23 -6.51
CA SER A 193 4.44 -21.58 -5.38
C SER A 193 5.27 -20.37 -4.96
N LYS A 194 6.08 -20.53 -3.90
CA LYS A 194 7.01 -19.50 -3.42
C LYS A 194 7.93 -18.96 -4.51
N GLU A 195 8.34 -19.82 -5.45
CA GLU A 195 9.30 -19.47 -6.51
C GLU A 195 8.70 -19.58 -7.92
N ASN A 196 7.40 -19.89 -8.02
CA ASN A 196 6.68 -19.99 -9.29
C ASN A 196 5.46 -19.07 -9.26
N TYR A 197 5.62 -17.89 -9.84
CA TYR A 197 4.56 -16.92 -10.03
C TYR A 197 4.78 -16.17 -11.33
N LYS A 198 3.71 -15.59 -11.86
CA LYS A 198 3.76 -14.74 -13.04
C LYS A 198 2.88 -13.52 -12.85
N ARG A 199 3.31 -12.38 -13.38
CA ARG A 199 2.46 -11.20 -13.52
C ARG A 199 1.48 -11.44 -14.68
N VAL A 200 0.24 -11.76 -14.36
CA VAL A 200 -0.82 -12.06 -15.34
C VAL A 200 -1.16 -10.82 -16.15
N THR A 201 -1.41 -9.72 -15.46
CA THR A 201 -1.75 -8.43 -16.09
C THR A 201 -1.61 -7.30 -15.07
N GLY A 202 -2.05 -6.09 -15.45
CA GLY A 202 -2.27 -4.99 -14.54
C GLY A 202 -3.19 -3.94 -15.15
N THR A 203 -3.52 -2.92 -14.37
CA THR A 203 -4.25 -1.74 -14.85
C THR A 203 -3.57 -0.48 -14.33
N SER A 204 -3.52 0.57 -15.15
CA SER A 204 -3.05 1.90 -14.71
C SER A 204 -4.10 2.63 -13.88
N LEU A 205 -5.35 2.14 -13.87
CA LEU A 205 -6.48 2.67 -13.07
C LEU A 205 -6.38 2.14 -11.63
N GLY A 206 -5.43 2.68 -10.87
CA GLY A 206 -5.15 2.28 -9.48
C GLY A 206 -5.45 3.39 -8.46
N GLY A 207 -4.79 3.30 -7.31
CA GLY A 207 -4.92 4.28 -6.23
C GLY A 207 -4.46 5.69 -6.64
N GLY A 208 -3.48 5.79 -7.55
CA GLY A 208 -3.04 7.06 -8.11
C GLY A 208 -4.10 7.73 -8.99
N THR A 209 -4.90 6.94 -9.71
CA THR A 209 -6.03 7.45 -10.50
C THR A 209 -7.15 7.93 -9.58
N PHE A 210 -7.51 7.15 -8.56
CA PHE A 210 -8.49 7.57 -7.56
C PHE A 210 -8.06 8.89 -6.92
N PHE A 211 -6.86 8.94 -6.34
CA PHE A 211 -6.41 10.11 -5.61
C PHE A 211 -6.25 11.34 -6.52
N GLY A 212 -5.62 11.18 -7.68
CA GLY A 212 -5.43 12.28 -8.63
C GLY A 212 -6.74 12.86 -9.16
N LEU A 213 -7.72 12.01 -9.48
CA LEU A 213 -9.05 12.48 -9.91
C LEU A 213 -9.81 13.16 -8.76
N CYS A 214 -9.75 12.62 -7.54
CA CYS A 214 -10.33 13.28 -6.38
C CYS A 214 -9.73 14.68 -6.17
N CYS A 215 -8.40 14.82 -6.19
CA CYS A 215 -7.75 16.14 -6.10
C CYS A 215 -8.26 17.12 -7.17
N LEU A 216 -8.40 16.68 -8.43
CA LEU A 216 -8.88 17.52 -9.53
C LEU A 216 -10.37 17.89 -9.40
N LEU A 217 -11.21 16.94 -9.00
CA LEU A 217 -12.67 17.10 -9.02
C LEU A 217 -13.23 17.73 -7.74
N THR A 218 -12.54 17.57 -6.61
CA THR A 218 -13.03 17.99 -5.30
C THR A 218 -12.13 19.05 -4.65
N GLY A 219 -10.86 19.11 -5.05
CA GLY A 219 -9.86 19.96 -4.42
C GLY A 219 -9.27 19.41 -3.13
N CYS A 220 -9.53 18.13 -2.78
CA CYS A 220 -8.87 17.50 -1.64
C CYS A 220 -7.35 17.43 -1.84
N SER A 221 -6.60 17.51 -0.75
CA SER A 221 -5.14 17.53 -0.76
C SER A 221 -4.49 16.29 -0.15
N THR A 222 -5.26 15.48 0.59
CA THR A 222 -4.76 14.23 1.20
C THR A 222 -5.64 13.04 0.81
N PHE A 223 -5.05 11.83 0.89
CA PHE A 223 -5.78 10.60 0.60
C PHE A 223 -6.91 10.38 1.62
N GLU A 224 -6.66 10.72 2.88
CA GLU A 224 -7.62 10.65 3.98
C GLU A 224 -8.80 11.58 3.75
N GLU A 225 -8.56 12.82 3.28
CA GLU A 225 -9.64 13.74 2.92
C GLU A 225 -10.47 13.19 1.75
N ALA A 226 -9.83 12.61 0.73
CA ALA A 226 -10.55 11.99 -0.38
C ALA A 226 -11.47 10.85 0.06
N LEU A 227 -11.01 10.00 1.00
CA LEU A 227 -11.81 8.92 1.58
C LEU A 227 -12.95 9.46 2.45
N GLU A 228 -12.69 10.50 3.25
CA GLU A 228 -13.70 11.15 4.09
C GLU A 228 -14.82 11.75 3.24
N MET A 229 -14.47 12.47 2.16
CA MET A 229 -15.45 12.98 1.19
C MET A 229 -16.24 11.83 0.56
N ALA A 230 -15.57 10.75 0.14
CA ALA A 230 -16.23 9.60 -0.45
C ALA A 230 -17.16 8.87 0.54
N SER A 231 -16.95 8.96 1.85
CA SER A 231 -17.84 8.32 2.83
C SER A 231 -19.21 9.01 2.93
N HIS A 232 -19.30 10.29 2.57
CA HIS A 232 -20.51 11.12 2.65
C HIS A 232 -21.25 11.29 1.31
N GLY A 233 -20.67 10.79 0.21
CA GLY A 233 -21.22 10.97 -1.13
C GLY A 233 -22.19 9.88 -1.59
N ASP A 234 -23.01 10.22 -2.58
CA ASP A 234 -23.88 9.29 -3.30
C ASP A 234 -23.48 9.24 -4.78
N SER A 235 -22.84 8.13 -5.19
CA SER A 235 -22.37 7.97 -6.56
C SER A 235 -23.52 7.88 -7.58
N THR A 236 -24.75 7.54 -7.16
CA THR A 236 -25.89 7.37 -8.09
C THR A 236 -26.37 8.69 -8.70
N LYS A 237 -25.96 9.83 -8.13
CA LYS A 237 -26.19 11.16 -8.73
C LYS A 237 -25.22 11.44 -9.89
N VAL A 238 -24.04 10.82 -9.86
CA VAL A 238 -22.93 11.02 -10.81
C VAL A 238 -22.95 9.95 -11.91
N ASP A 239 -23.16 8.70 -11.52
CA ASP A 239 -23.18 7.53 -12.38
C ASP A 239 -24.53 7.36 -13.08
N LYS A 240 -24.49 6.83 -14.31
CA LYS A 240 -25.71 6.38 -15.00
C LYS A 240 -25.91 4.89 -14.75
N LEU A 241 -27.05 4.54 -14.18
CA LEU A 241 -27.40 3.18 -13.81
C LEU A 241 -28.19 2.47 -14.92
N VAL A 242 -28.31 1.15 -14.84
CA VAL A 242 -29.12 0.35 -15.79
C VAL A 242 -30.56 0.85 -15.82
N ARG A 243 -31.16 1.16 -14.66
CA ARG A 243 -32.53 1.70 -14.59
C ARG A 243 -32.71 3.05 -15.27
N ASP A 244 -31.65 3.86 -15.38
CA ASP A 244 -31.71 5.16 -16.05
C ASP A 244 -31.79 5.02 -17.58
N ILE A 245 -31.49 3.83 -18.11
CA ILE A 245 -31.54 3.49 -19.54
C ILE A 245 -32.77 2.63 -19.84
N TYR A 246 -33.02 1.60 -19.03
CA TYR A 246 -34.04 0.59 -19.28
C TYR A 246 -35.34 0.81 -18.49
N GLY A 247 -35.38 1.74 -17.54
CA GLY A 247 -36.53 1.95 -16.65
C GLY A 247 -36.69 0.86 -15.56
N GLY A 248 -35.73 -0.06 -15.44
CA GLY A 248 -35.74 -1.19 -14.51
C GLY A 248 -34.52 -2.08 -14.73
N ASP A 249 -34.67 -3.38 -14.54
CA ASP A 249 -33.64 -4.38 -14.80
C ASP A 249 -33.49 -4.63 -16.32
N TYR A 250 -32.27 -4.98 -16.75
CA TYR A 250 -32.08 -5.58 -18.07
C TYR A 250 -32.13 -7.11 -17.95
N GLU A 251 -33.36 -7.64 -17.95
CA GLU A 251 -33.68 -9.03 -17.61
C GLU A 251 -32.93 -10.06 -18.47
N ARG A 252 -32.80 -9.80 -19.78
CA ARG A 252 -32.21 -10.76 -20.74
C ARG A 252 -30.81 -11.24 -20.32
N PHE A 253 -30.01 -10.38 -19.70
CA PHE A 253 -28.65 -10.69 -19.26
C PHE A 253 -28.49 -10.59 -17.73
N GLY A 254 -29.60 -10.48 -16.99
CA GLY A 254 -29.58 -10.41 -15.53
C GLY A 254 -28.82 -9.20 -14.97
N LEU A 255 -28.83 -8.06 -15.64
CA LEU A 255 -28.23 -6.83 -15.09
C LEU A 255 -29.27 -6.08 -14.26
N PRO A 256 -29.11 -6.00 -12.92
CA PRO A 256 -30.10 -5.35 -12.08
C PRO A 256 -30.08 -3.83 -12.29
N GLY A 257 -31.23 -3.18 -12.10
CA GLY A 257 -31.44 -1.75 -12.37
C GLY A 257 -30.56 -0.83 -11.52
N TRP A 258 -30.06 -1.32 -10.36
CA TRP A 258 -29.13 -0.59 -9.51
C TRP A 258 -27.67 -0.67 -9.98
N ALA A 259 -27.32 -1.58 -10.90
CA ALA A 259 -25.97 -1.69 -11.42
C ALA A 259 -25.56 -0.45 -12.22
N VAL A 260 -24.30 -0.05 -12.12
CA VAL A 260 -23.73 1.04 -12.92
C VAL A 260 -23.62 0.58 -14.37
N ALA A 261 -24.28 1.30 -15.28
CA ALA A 261 -24.17 1.07 -16.72
C ALA A 261 -23.05 1.93 -17.34
N SER A 262 -22.89 3.16 -16.84
CA SER A 262 -21.83 4.07 -17.26
C SER A 262 -21.38 4.97 -16.09
N SER A 263 -20.18 4.70 -15.59
CA SER A 263 -19.51 5.53 -14.58
C SER A 263 -19.39 6.98 -15.07
N PHE A 264 -19.74 7.94 -14.21
CA PHE A 264 -19.83 9.38 -14.54
C PHE A 264 -20.79 9.72 -15.70
N GLY A 265 -21.63 8.79 -16.14
CA GLY A 265 -22.48 8.95 -17.32
C GLY A 265 -23.54 10.06 -17.21
N ASN A 266 -23.92 10.48 -16.00
CA ASN A 266 -24.83 11.61 -15.83
C ASN A 266 -24.12 12.97 -15.99
N MET A 267 -22.79 13.02 -15.89
CA MET A 267 -22.01 14.27 -15.95
C MET A 267 -21.94 14.88 -17.34
N MET A 268 -22.51 14.25 -18.37
CA MET A 268 -22.71 14.90 -19.68
C MET A 268 -23.80 15.98 -19.63
N SER A 269 -24.79 15.85 -18.74
CA SER A 269 -25.83 16.85 -18.54
C SER A 269 -25.32 18.03 -17.71
N LYS A 270 -25.53 19.25 -18.20
CA LYS A 270 -25.15 20.48 -17.48
C LYS A 270 -25.89 20.60 -16.14
N GLU A 271 -27.20 20.37 -16.16
CA GLU A 271 -28.05 20.42 -14.96
C GLU A 271 -27.55 19.42 -13.89
N LYS A 272 -27.21 18.19 -14.30
CA LYS A 272 -26.67 17.19 -13.37
C LYS A 272 -25.34 17.64 -12.78
N ARG A 273 -24.43 18.17 -13.60
CA ARG A 273 -23.15 18.72 -13.11
C ARG A 273 -23.32 19.85 -12.10
N GLU A 274 -24.33 20.70 -12.27
CA GLU A 274 -24.62 21.80 -11.35
C GLU A 274 -25.24 21.32 -10.02
N SER A 275 -25.79 20.10 -10.00
CA SER A 275 -26.50 19.55 -8.83
C SER A 275 -25.65 18.63 -7.93
N VAL A 276 -24.53 18.08 -8.43
CA VAL A 276 -23.70 17.13 -7.67
C VAL A 276 -22.78 17.83 -6.68
N SER A 277 -22.56 17.20 -5.53
CA SER A 277 -21.58 17.67 -4.55
C SER A 277 -20.18 17.12 -4.84
N LYS A 278 -19.18 17.64 -4.13
CA LYS A 278 -17.81 17.12 -4.22
C LYS A 278 -17.69 15.71 -3.63
N GLU A 279 -18.44 15.45 -2.56
CA GLU A 279 -18.57 14.16 -1.89
C GLU A 279 -19.14 13.12 -2.86
N ASP A 280 -20.18 13.48 -3.63
CA ASP A 280 -20.76 12.60 -4.66
C ASP A 280 -19.71 12.21 -5.72
N LEU A 281 -18.89 13.17 -6.17
CA LEU A 281 -17.79 12.94 -7.12
C LEU A 281 -16.68 12.06 -6.53
N ALA A 282 -16.30 12.28 -5.26
CA ALA A 282 -15.33 11.44 -4.56
C ALA A 282 -15.84 9.99 -4.44
N LYS A 283 -17.11 9.80 -4.07
CA LYS A 283 -17.76 8.48 -4.01
C LYS A 283 -17.76 7.81 -5.38
N ALA A 284 -18.18 8.51 -6.43
CA ALA A 284 -18.23 7.95 -7.78
C ALA A 284 -16.84 7.56 -8.30
N THR A 285 -15.81 8.35 -7.97
CA THR A 285 -14.41 8.02 -8.30
C THR A 285 -13.99 6.74 -7.58
N LEU A 286 -14.23 6.63 -6.27
CA LEU A 286 -13.92 5.44 -5.48
C LEU A 286 -14.60 4.19 -6.06
N ILE A 287 -15.92 4.24 -6.27
CA ILE A 287 -16.71 3.12 -6.79
C ILE A 287 -16.23 2.70 -8.18
N THR A 288 -15.96 3.66 -9.08
CA THR A 288 -15.51 3.38 -10.44
C THR A 288 -14.16 2.66 -10.45
N ILE A 289 -13.18 3.15 -9.69
CA ILE A 289 -11.84 2.55 -9.65
C ILE A 289 -11.89 1.18 -8.98
N THR A 290 -12.54 1.06 -7.82
CA THR A 290 -12.62 -0.21 -7.08
C THR A 290 -13.37 -1.29 -7.85
N ASN A 291 -14.51 -0.98 -8.47
CA ASN A 291 -15.27 -1.96 -9.27
C ASN A 291 -14.52 -2.37 -10.54
N ASN A 292 -13.78 -1.45 -11.18
CA ASN A 292 -12.95 -1.80 -12.33
C ASN A 292 -11.87 -2.83 -11.95
N ILE A 293 -11.15 -2.57 -10.84
CA ILE A 293 -10.13 -3.49 -10.32
C ILE A 293 -10.78 -4.84 -9.97
N GLY A 294 -11.90 -4.85 -9.25
CA GLY A 294 -12.62 -6.07 -8.89
C GLY A 294 -13.07 -6.89 -10.10
N SER A 295 -13.55 -6.23 -11.17
CA SER A 295 -13.93 -6.90 -12.41
C SER A 295 -12.73 -7.55 -13.12
N ILE A 296 -11.59 -6.85 -13.20
CA ILE A 296 -10.36 -7.38 -13.79
C ILE A 296 -9.83 -8.56 -12.96
N ALA A 297 -9.75 -8.40 -11.63
CA ALA A 297 -9.33 -9.45 -10.72
C ALA A 297 -10.21 -10.71 -10.86
N ARG A 298 -11.53 -10.55 -10.93
CA ARG A 298 -12.48 -11.66 -11.18
C ARG A 298 -12.21 -12.34 -12.51
N MET A 299 -11.95 -11.59 -13.59
CA MET A 299 -11.62 -12.18 -14.89
C MET A 299 -10.30 -12.95 -14.85
N CYS A 300 -9.27 -12.42 -14.18
CA CYS A 300 -8.01 -13.13 -14.01
C CYS A 300 -8.18 -14.42 -13.20
N ALA A 301 -8.90 -14.36 -12.07
CA ALA A 301 -9.13 -15.51 -11.20
C ALA A 301 -9.89 -16.67 -11.87
N LEU A 302 -10.72 -16.38 -12.89
CA LEU A 302 -11.45 -17.41 -13.64
C LEU A 302 -10.62 -18.07 -14.75
N ASN A 303 -9.50 -17.44 -15.16
CA ASN A 303 -8.67 -17.88 -16.28
C ASN A 303 -7.30 -18.43 -15.85
N GLU A 304 -6.99 -18.39 -14.56
CA GLU A 304 -5.75 -18.88 -13.94
C GLU A 304 -6.06 -20.00 -12.94
#